data_AF-A0A7S1ZGQ0-F1
#
_entry.id   AF-A0A7S1ZGQ0-F1
#
_cell.length_a   1.000
_cell.length_b   1.000
_cell.length_c   1.000
_cell.angle_alpha   90.00
_cell.angle_beta   90.00
_cell.angle_gamma   90.00
#
_symmetry.space_group_name_H-M   'P 1'
#
loop_
_entity.id
_entity.type
_entity.pdbx_description
1 polymer ?
#
loop_
_entity_poly.entity_id
_entity_poly.type
_entity_poly.pdbx_seq_one_letter_code
_entity_poly.pdbx_strand_id
1 'polypeptide(L)'
;GLDAAASSDGGGRLPLHSLVSSSPSSSDGWGSAVEVLARAHRGALTAGTGRGDTPLHLACERNVPAGVLRAVAKMTAKEESPPHRLPLLPNEDGETPLHHLLNHHRAASRFYHLAGGADLPSEMETYDKIERIMCLAHHGLDHGPSEFGAARALHAALWLRRRFGARVVDDEVVERAVRSHPLQARQRDDGPSYLVKDDAGGQLVLGGGGNFPLHVEAGTPPDALSSPGDGDREGVLDILLRFYPAAASIANDNGELPLNLMVRSGRSWRGGIRACVKAHPPALLWVVNSVLAPRALARIVVGGDFGLGTVFEAVRGKPDLVEKCEVAR
;
A
#
# COMPACT_ATOMS: atom_id res chain seq x y z
N GLY A 1 -6.48 -3.11 41.80
CA GLY A 1 -5.78 -3.97 40.82
C GLY A 1 -5.79 -3.39 39.42
N LEU A 2 -6.94 -2.90 38.93
CA LEU A 2 -7.08 -2.27 37.62
C LEU A 2 -6.29 -0.95 37.49
N ASP A 3 -6.13 -0.20 38.57
CA ASP A 3 -5.39 1.07 38.56
C ASP A 3 -3.90 0.90 38.21
N ALA A 4 -3.32 -0.26 38.55
CA ALA A 4 -1.92 -0.55 38.20
C ALA A 4 -1.72 -0.68 36.69
N ALA A 5 -2.72 -1.16 35.95
CA ALA A 5 -2.65 -1.30 34.49
C ALA A 5 -2.72 0.06 33.76
N ALA A 6 -3.22 1.10 34.43
CA ALA A 6 -3.33 2.46 33.92
C ALA A 6 -2.21 3.40 34.41
N SER A 7 -1.37 2.96 35.35
CA SER A 7 -0.26 3.76 35.85
C SER A 7 0.89 3.76 34.84
N SER A 8 1.23 4.93 34.30
CA SER A 8 2.42 5.09 33.45
C SER A 8 3.67 5.39 34.29
N ASP A 9 4.84 5.00 33.78
CA ASP A 9 6.12 5.48 34.31
C ASP A 9 6.42 6.93 33.88
N GLY A 10 7.59 7.46 34.27
CA GLY A 10 8.03 8.82 33.91
C GLY A 10 8.24 9.05 32.41
N GLY A 11 8.27 7.99 31.59
CA GLY A 11 8.32 8.06 30.13
C GLY A 11 6.95 7.86 29.48
N GLY A 12 5.86 7.89 30.25
CA GLY A 12 4.51 7.63 29.75
C GLY A 12 4.25 6.16 29.42
N ARG A 13 5.14 5.23 29.81
CA ARG A 13 4.98 3.81 29.49
C ARG A 13 4.02 3.16 30.46
N LEU A 14 2.86 2.77 29.94
CA LEU A 14 1.95 1.84 30.62
C LEU A 14 2.55 0.43 30.71
N PRO A 15 2.06 -0.44 31.61
CA PRO A 15 2.55 -1.82 31.75
C PRO A 15 2.51 -2.62 30.45
N LEU A 16 1.53 -2.34 29.57
CA LEU A 16 1.45 -2.98 28.25
C LEU A 16 2.64 -2.61 27.34
N HIS A 17 3.11 -1.35 27.38
CA HIS A 17 4.30 -0.93 26.65
C HIS A 17 5.54 -1.65 27.17
N SER A 18 5.69 -1.74 28.49
CA SER A 18 6.82 -2.41 29.14
C SER A 18 6.83 -3.90 28.84
N LEU A 19 5.66 -4.55 28.86
CA LEU A 19 5.50 -5.93 28.44
C LEU A 19 6.04 -6.08 27.01
N VAL A 20 5.43 -5.43 26.03
CA VAL A 20 5.81 -5.56 24.61
C VAL A 20 7.29 -5.21 24.35
N SER A 21 7.84 -4.21 25.05
CA SER A 21 9.24 -3.79 24.90
C SER A 21 10.27 -4.81 25.38
N SER A 22 9.89 -5.65 26.35
CA SER A 22 10.82 -6.57 27.02
C SER A 22 11.16 -7.83 26.20
N SER A 23 10.65 -7.93 24.97
CA SER A 23 10.98 -8.92 23.93
C SER A 23 11.34 -10.31 24.48
N PRO A 24 10.38 -11.21 24.66
CA PRO A 24 10.70 -12.52 25.18
C PRO A 24 11.53 -13.35 24.22
N SER A 25 12.39 -14.18 24.82
CA SER A 25 13.11 -15.23 24.10
C SER A 25 12.17 -16.36 23.64
N SER A 26 10.97 -16.50 24.21
CA SER A 26 9.98 -17.51 23.84
C SER A 26 8.60 -16.90 23.51
N SER A 27 7.93 -17.47 22.51
CA SER A 27 6.58 -17.02 22.10
C SER A 27 5.46 -17.46 23.04
N ASP A 28 5.72 -18.41 23.94
CA ASP A 28 4.70 -19.09 24.72
C ASP A 28 4.15 -18.19 25.85
N GLY A 29 2.82 -18.07 25.92
CA GLY A 29 2.12 -17.33 26.97
C GLY A 29 2.06 -15.81 26.81
N TRP A 30 2.90 -15.23 25.95
CA TRP A 30 2.97 -13.78 25.76
C TRP A 30 1.72 -13.17 25.15
N GLY A 31 1.11 -13.86 24.18
CA GLY A 31 -0.18 -13.45 23.64
C GLY A 31 -1.24 -13.31 24.74
N SER A 32 -1.30 -14.26 25.68
CA SER A 32 -2.23 -14.25 26.80
C SER A 32 -1.96 -13.08 27.75
N ALA A 33 -0.69 -12.78 28.06
CA ALA A 33 -0.34 -11.65 28.92
C ALA A 33 -0.74 -10.31 28.29
N VAL A 34 -0.49 -10.13 26.99
CA VAL A 34 -0.95 -8.95 26.23
C VAL A 34 -2.47 -8.85 26.29
N GLU A 35 -3.19 -9.94 26.04
CA GLU A 35 -4.65 -9.92 26.08
C GLU A 35 -5.19 -9.60 27.49
N VAL A 36 -4.55 -10.07 28.57
CA VAL A 36 -4.96 -9.76 29.95
C VAL A 36 -4.75 -8.28 30.27
N LEU A 37 -3.57 -7.72 29.97
CA LEU A 37 -3.30 -6.29 30.21
C LEU A 37 -4.20 -5.40 29.36
N ALA A 38 -4.40 -5.74 28.09
CA ALA A 38 -5.28 -5.01 27.19
C ALA A 38 -6.76 -5.08 27.64
N ARG A 39 -7.22 -6.20 28.22
CA ARG A 39 -8.56 -6.28 28.83
C ARG A 39 -8.66 -5.45 30.10
N ALA A 40 -7.61 -5.41 30.92
CA ALA A 40 -7.56 -4.64 32.16
C ALA A 40 -7.60 -3.13 31.90
N HIS A 41 -6.91 -2.66 30.85
CA HIS A 41 -6.92 -1.25 30.45
C HIS A 41 -6.89 -1.13 28.93
N ARG A 42 -8.08 -1.01 28.30
CA ARG A 42 -8.21 -0.94 26.84
C ARG A 42 -7.52 0.27 26.23
N GLY A 43 -7.63 1.44 26.88
CA GLY A 43 -6.97 2.67 26.45
C GLY A 43 -5.45 2.56 26.35
N ALA A 44 -4.83 1.54 26.96
CA ALA A 44 -3.40 1.29 26.81
C ALA A 44 -2.98 0.95 25.37
N LEU A 45 -3.90 0.43 24.55
CA LEU A 45 -3.63 0.04 23.17
C LEU A 45 -3.43 1.24 22.23
N THR A 46 -4.06 2.36 22.56
CA THR A 46 -4.00 3.62 21.81
C THR A 46 -3.17 4.69 22.51
N ALA A 47 -2.90 4.54 23.80
CA ALA A 47 -2.02 5.45 24.53
C ALA A 47 -0.61 5.40 23.94
N GLY A 48 -0.07 6.57 23.63
CA GLY A 48 1.34 6.70 23.25
C GLY A 48 2.23 6.82 24.49
N THR A 49 3.49 6.41 24.34
CA THR A 49 4.55 6.82 25.29
C THR A 49 4.85 8.32 25.16
N GLY A 50 5.85 8.82 25.89
CA GLY A 50 6.33 10.20 25.73
C GLY A 50 6.92 10.56 24.36
N ARG A 51 7.00 9.62 23.41
CA ARG A 51 7.29 9.87 21.98
C ARG A 51 6.08 9.67 21.07
N GLY A 52 4.90 9.40 21.63
CA GLY A 52 3.72 8.99 20.88
C GLY A 52 3.70 7.53 20.43
N ASP A 53 4.72 6.72 20.76
CA ASP A 53 4.75 5.30 20.38
C ASP A 53 3.65 4.51 21.09
N THR A 54 2.72 3.93 20.34
CA THR A 54 1.74 2.98 20.88
C THR A 54 2.38 1.61 21.14
N PRO A 55 1.71 0.67 21.85
CA PRO A 55 2.23 -0.68 22.01
C PRO A 55 2.51 -1.39 20.67
N LEU A 56 1.78 -1.05 19.61
CA LEU A 56 2.01 -1.62 18.28
C LEU A 56 3.30 -1.08 17.66
N HIS A 57 3.66 0.19 17.88
CA HIS A 57 4.96 0.73 17.47
C HIS A 57 6.10 -0.06 18.12
N LEU A 58 6.04 -0.23 19.45
CA LEU A 58 7.06 -0.96 20.20
C LEU A 58 7.13 -2.44 19.80
N ALA A 59 6.01 -3.08 19.49
CA ALA A 59 5.99 -4.44 18.98
C ALA A 59 6.75 -4.55 17.66
N CYS A 60 6.50 -3.64 16.74
CA CYS A 60 7.17 -3.55 15.45
C CYS A 60 8.65 -3.17 15.58
N GLU A 61 8.97 -2.19 16.42
CA GLU A 61 10.34 -1.71 16.72
C GLU A 61 11.20 -2.78 17.39
N ARG A 62 10.61 -3.68 18.18
CA ARG A 62 11.35 -4.81 18.77
C ARG A 62 11.29 -6.09 17.95
N ASN A 63 10.67 -6.05 16.77
CA ASN A 63 10.45 -7.21 15.91
C ASN A 63 9.90 -8.42 16.71
N VAL A 64 8.96 -8.17 17.63
CA VAL A 64 8.45 -9.22 18.54
C VAL A 64 7.85 -10.40 17.75
N PRO A 65 7.77 -11.61 18.33
CA PRO A 65 7.21 -12.76 17.63
C PRO A 65 5.81 -12.48 17.07
N ALA A 66 5.48 -13.05 15.90
CA ALA A 66 4.20 -12.80 15.22
C ALA A 66 2.97 -13.09 16.10
N GLY A 67 3.07 -14.02 17.07
CA GLY A 67 2.02 -14.27 18.06
C GLY A 67 1.68 -13.08 18.94
N VAL A 68 2.69 -12.32 19.38
CA VAL A 68 2.53 -11.11 20.21
C VAL A 68 1.94 -9.99 19.38
N LEU A 69 2.47 -9.76 18.18
CA LEU A 69 1.96 -8.77 17.24
C LEU A 69 0.49 -9.05 16.88
N ARG A 70 0.13 -10.32 16.66
CA ARG A 70 -1.26 -10.76 16.49
C ARG A 70 -2.13 -10.47 17.72
N ALA A 71 -1.63 -10.70 18.93
CA ALA A 71 -2.39 -10.41 20.14
C ALA A 71 -2.66 -8.92 20.30
N VAL A 72 -1.65 -8.06 20.09
CA VAL A 72 -1.81 -6.59 20.13
C VAL A 72 -2.82 -6.15 19.06
N ALA A 73 -2.61 -6.56 17.81
CA ALA A 73 -3.50 -6.28 16.67
C ALA A 73 -4.95 -6.74 16.87
N LYS A 74 -5.13 -7.93 17.47
CA LYS A 74 -6.44 -8.50 17.76
C LYS A 74 -7.18 -7.72 18.84
N MET A 75 -6.45 -7.17 19.81
CA MET A 75 -7.03 -6.39 20.89
C MET A 75 -7.35 -4.96 20.45
N THR A 76 -6.50 -4.34 19.62
CA THR A 76 -6.73 -3.00 19.08
C THR A 76 -8.01 -2.92 18.27
N ALA A 77 -8.28 -3.92 17.43
CA ALA A 77 -9.42 -3.81 16.52
C ALA A 77 -10.77 -4.31 17.06
N LYS A 78 -10.83 -4.73 18.33
CA LYS A 78 -12.08 -4.93 19.07
C LYS A 78 -12.68 -3.63 19.61
N GLU A 79 -11.99 -2.50 19.47
CA GLU A 79 -12.44 -1.22 19.97
C GLU A 79 -13.41 -0.59 18.96
N GLU A 80 -14.62 -0.22 19.40
CA GLU A 80 -15.75 0.13 18.52
C GLU A 80 -15.63 1.48 17.78
N SER A 81 -14.48 2.17 17.79
CA SER A 81 -14.30 3.43 17.04
C SER A 81 -12.88 3.98 16.99
N PRO A 82 -12.39 4.37 15.79
CA PRO A 82 -12.32 3.58 14.56
C PRO A 82 -11.05 2.68 14.60
N PRO A 83 -11.20 1.36 14.76
CA PRO A 83 -10.10 0.42 15.03
C PRO A 83 -9.06 0.32 13.90
N HIS A 84 -9.44 0.71 12.67
CA HIS A 84 -8.61 0.59 11.47
C HIS A 84 -7.44 1.58 11.41
N ARG A 85 -7.37 2.56 12.32
CA ARG A 85 -6.32 3.58 12.29
C ARG A 85 -5.06 3.21 13.07
N LEU A 86 -5.12 2.26 14.01
CA LEU A 86 -3.98 1.98 14.90
C LEU A 86 -2.67 1.59 14.19
N PRO A 87 -2.68 0.73 13.15
CA PRO A 87 -1.48 0.47 12.33
C PRO A 87 -0.97 1.66 11.54
N LEU A 88 -1.75 2.74 11.48
CA LEU A 88 -1.56 3.93 10.68
C LEU A 88 -1.44 5.19 11.55
N LEU A 89 -1.54 5.07 12.87
CA LEU A 89 -1.34 6.18 13.79
C LEU A 89 0.16 6.49 13.80
N PRO A 90 0.59 7.67 13.35
CA PRO A 90 1.98 8.06 13.48
C PRO A 90 2.29 8.44 14.94
N ASN A 91 3.53 8.20 15.35
CA ASN A 91 4.11 8.75 16.57
C ASN A 91 4.49 10.24 16.38
N GLU A 92 5.17 10.85 17.36
CA GLU A 92 5.57 12.27 17.30
C GLU A 92 6.56 12.57 16.17
N ASP A 93 7.34 11.57 15.74
CA ASP A 93 8.27 11.67 14.61
C ASP A 93 7.58 11.47 13.24
N GLY A 94 6.28 11.19 13.22
CA GLY A 94 5.54 10.89 11.99
C GLY A 94 5.68 9.43 11.52
N GLU A 95 6.32 8.56 12.31
CA GLU A 95 6.53 7.16 11.99
C GLU A 95 5.32 6.32 12.43
N THR A 96 4.85 5.44 11.57
CA THR A 96 3.81 4.45 11.90
C THR A 96 4.43 3.11 12.31
N PRO A 97 3.68 2.19 12.94
CA PRO A 97 4.20 0.85 13.27
C PRO A 97 4.78 0.10 12.06
N LEU A 98 4.24 0.34 10.86
CA LEU A 98 4.74 -0.26 9.63
C LEU A 98 6.15 0.25 9.26
N HIS A 99 6.47 1.53 9.55
CA HIS A 99 7.80 2.07 9.30
C HIS A 99 8.88 1.31 10.07
N HIS A 100 8.63 0.99 11.34
CA HIS A 100 9.58 0.21 12.15
C HIS A 100 9.82 -1.18 11.60
N LEU A 101 8.78 -1.92 11.17
CA LEU A 101 8.96 -3.24 10.55
C LEU A 101 9.72 -3.16 9.22
N LEU A 102 9.44 -2.15 8.40
CA LEU A 102 10.15 -1.95 7.14
C LEU A 102 11.62 -1.59 7.37
N ASN A 103 11.93 -0.81 8.40
CA ASN A 103 13.31 -0.52 8.79
C ASN A 103 14.05 -1.78 9.23
N HIS A 104 13.40 -2.68 9.99
CA HIS A 104 13.94 -4.00 10.33
C HIS A 104 14.19 -4.86 9.09
N HIS A 105 13.22 -4.91 8.17
CA HIS A 105 13.37 -5.65 6.93
C HIS A 105 14.54 -5.11 6.11
N ARG A 106 14.62 -3.80 5.89
CA ARG A 106 15.74 -3.17 5.16
C ARG A 106 17.09 -3.46 5.81
N ALA A 107 17.17 -3.42 7.15
CA ALA A 107 18.38 -3.81 7.87
C ALA A 107 18.73 -5.27 7.61
N ALA A 108 17.76 -6.19 7.75
CA ALA A 108 17.94 -7.63 7.52
C ALA A 108 18.37 -7.94 6.07
N SER A 109 17.71 -7.33 5.07
CA SER A 109 18.02 -7.54 3.65
C SER A 109 19.42 -7.04 3.28
N ARG A 110 19.89 -5.93 3.88
CA ARG A 110 21.28 -5.46 3.70
C ARG A 110 22.30 -6.48 4.22
N PHE A 111 22.04 -7.09 5.38
CA PHE A 111 22.91 -8.14 5.92
C PHE A 111 22.87 -9.41 5.07
N TYR A 112 21.71 -9.78 4.53
CA TYR A 112 21.55 -10.96 3.66
C TYR A 112 22.44 -10.89 2.42
N HIS A 113 22.51 -9.73 1.77
CA HIS A 113 23.36 -9.52 0.59
C HIS A 113 24.85 -9.65 0.91
N LEU A 114 25.27 -9.28 2.12
CA LEU A 114 26.66 -9.40 2.57
C LEU A 114 27.02 -10.82 3.03
N ALA A 115 26.05 -11.57 3.56
CA ALA A 115 26.27 -12.90 4.15
C ALA A 115 26.20 -14.07 3.15
N GLY A 116 26.06 -13.80 1.85
CA GLY A 116 26.13 -14.85 0.81
C GLY A 116 24.89 -15.76 0.73
N GLY A 117 23.73 -15.29 1.21
CA GLY A 117 22.45 -15.96 0.97
C GLY A 117 22.17 -17.23 1.77
N ALA A 118 22.84 -17.44 2.91
CA ALA A 118 22.41 -18.48 3.84
C ALA A 118 21.04 -18.12 4.43
N ASP A 119 20.10 -19.08 4.38
CA ASP A 119 18.72 -18.95 4.88
C ASP A 119 18.71 -18.29 6.26
N LEU A 120 18.29 -17.04 6.31
CA LEU A 120 17.99 -16.34 7.55
C LEU A 120 16.47 -16.46 7.75
N PRO A 121 15.99 -17.31 8.68
CA PRO A 121 14.57 -17.40 9.04
C PRO A 121 13.95 -16.04 9.39
N SER A 122 14.79 -15.07 9.77
CA SER A 122 14.38 -13.72 10.18
C SER A 122 13.82 -12.87 9.04
N GLU A 123 14.21 -13.05 7.78
CA GLU A 123 13.72 -12.18 6.69
C GLU A 123 12.26 -12.53 6.33
N MET A 124 11.98 -13.82 6.14
CA MET A 124 10.63 -14.30 5.85
C MET A 124 9.67 -14.01 7.02
N GLU A 125 10.13 -14.17 8.26
CA GLU A 125 9.32 -13.84 9.44
C GLU A 125 9.01 -12.33 9.52
N THR A 126 9.97 -11.47 9.21
CA THR A 126 9.76 -10.02 9.19
C THR A 126 8.77 -9.63 8.08
N TYR A 127 8.85 -10.27 6.92
CA TYR A 127 7.91 -10.05 5.83
C TYR A 127 6.48 -10.51 6.18
N ASP A 128 6.31 -11.67 6.82
CA ASP A 128 5.00 -12.13 7.34
C ASP A 128 4.41 -11.13 8.34
N LYS A 129 5.25 -10.50 9.18
CA LYS A 129 4.80 -9.43 10.09
C LYS A 129 4.35 -8.19 9.31
N ILE A 130 5.12 -7.76 8.30
CA ILE A 130 4.77 -6.63 7.43
C ILE A 130 3.41 -6.88 6.77
N GLU A 131 3.26 -8.03 6.13
CA GLU A 131 2.03 -8.44 5.46
C GLU A 131 0.83 -8.41 6.41
N ARG A 132 0.97 -8.98 7.62
CA ARG A 132 -0.09 -8.96 8.63
C ARG A 132 -0.49 -7.55 9.04
N ILE A 133 0.47 -6.66 9.27
CA ILE A 133 0.19 -5.26 9.62
C ILE A 133 -0.50 -4.54 8.46
N MET A 134 -0.07 -4.77 7.22
CA MET A 134 -0.72 -4.20 6.04
C MET A 134 -2.16 -4.68 5.89
N CYS A 135 -2.39 -6.00 6.01
CA CYS A 135 -3.71 -6.59 5.95
C CYS A 135 -4.62 -6.06 7.07
N LEU A 136 -4.11 -5.94 8.29
CA LEU A 136 -4.85 -5.37 9.42
C LEU A 136 -5.23 -3.91 9.16
N ALA A 137 -4.31 -3.12 8.64
CA ALA A 137 -4.54 -1.72 8.29
C ALA A 137 -5.62 -1.57 7.20
N HIS A 138 -5.63 -2.48 6.22
CA HIS A 138 -6.51 -2.38 5.07
C HIS A 138 -7.90 -2.99 5.31
N HIS A 139 -7.99 -4.12 6.00
CA HIS A 139 -9.23 -4.90 6.13
C HIS A 139 -9.85 -4.87 7.54
N GLY A 140 -9.14 -4.43 8.57
CA GLY A 140 -9.58 -4.64 9.95
C GLY A 140 -9.48 -6.11 10.40
N LEU A 141 -10.19 -6.47 11.48
CA LEU A 141 -10.13 -7.80 12.10
C LEU A 141 -11.26 -8.77 11.72
N ASP A 142 -12.25 -8.33 10.93
CA ASP A 142 -13.43 -9.16 10.60
C ASP A 142 -13.10 -10.42 9.77
N HIS A 143 -11.82 -10.62 9.51
CA HIS A 143 -11.26 -11.41 8.45
C HIS A 143 -10.04 -12.17 9.01
N GLY A 144 -10.29 -13.40 9.47
CA GLY A 144 -9.31 -14.20 10.20
C GLY A 144 -8.05 -14.52 9.38
N PRO A 145 -6.89 -14.69 10.04
CA PRO A 145 -5.58 -14.88 9.38
C PRO A 145 -5.46 -16.19 8.57
N SER A 146 -6.40 -17.13 8.70
CA SER A 146 -6.40 -18.41 7.98
C SER A 146 -7.13 -18.38 6.64
N GLU A 147 -8.06 -17.44 6.44
CA GLU A 147 -8.81 -17.29 5.17
C GLU A 147 -8.21 -16.22 4.25
N PHE A 148 -7.43 -15.31 4.83
CA PHE A 148 -6.78 -14.19 4.16
C PHE A 148 -5.35 -14.54 3.80
N GLY A 149 -5.18 -15.70 3.15
CA GLY A 149 -3.89 -16.10 2.59
C GLY A 149 -3.29 -14.93 1.80
N ALA A 150 -1.96 -14.95 1.65
CA ALA A 150 -1.15 -14.12 0.78
C ALA A 150 -1.90 -13.12 -0.11
N ALA A 151 -2.85 -13.63 -0.93
CA ALA A 151 -3.82 -13.00 -1.84
C ALA A 151 -4.07 -11.48 -1.75
N ARG A 152 -4.07 -10.87 -0.56
CA ARG A 152 -4.42 -9.45 -0.37
C ARG A 152 -3.26 -8.56 0.07
N ALA A 153 -2.08 -9.12 0.33
CA ALA A 153 -0.88 -8.38 0.69
C ALA A 153 -0.51 -7.32 -0.36
N LEU A 154 -0.56 -7.69 -1.65
CA LEU A 154 -0.28 -6.76 -2.74
C LEU A 154 -1.30 -5.62 -2.81
N HIS A 155 -2.59 -5.94 -2.67
CA HIS A 155 -3.65 -4.94 -2.66
C HIS A 155 -3.51 -3.98 -1.47
N ALA A 156 -3.23 -4.51 -0.28
CA ALA A 156 -2.97 -3.71 0.92
C ALA A 156 -1.72 -2.82 0.75
N ALA A 157 -0.63 -3.35 0.20
CA ALA A 157 0.59 -2.60 -0.08
C ALA A 157 0.32 -1.43 -1.05
N LEU A 158 -0.38 -1.68 -2.15
CA LEU A 158 -0.76 -0.65 -3.12
C LEU A 158 -1.75 0.37 -2.54
N TRP A 159 -2.68 -0.08 -1.70
CA TRP A 159 -3.61 0.80 -1.00
C TRP A 159 -2.88 1.74 -0.04
N LEU A 160 -1.99 1.20 0.79
CA LEU A 160 -1.16 1.97 1.72
C LEU A 160 -0.28 2.96 0.96
N ARG A 161 0.36 2.52 -0.11
CA ARG A 161 1.14 3.38 -0.99
C ARG A 161 0.30 4.50 -1.57
N ARG A 162 -0.91 4.23 -2.05
CA ARG A 162 -1.81 5.26 -2.59
C ARG A 162 -2.23 6.28 -1.55
N ARG A 163 -2.48 5.84 -0.31
CA ARG A 163 -2.99 6.69 0.78
C ARG A 163 -1.89 7.50 1.46
N PHE A 164 -0.73 6.89 1.70
CA PHE A 164 0.35 7.48 2.51
C PHE A 164 1.63 7.77 1.71
N GLY A 165 1.62 7.43 0.42
CA GLY A 165 2.73 7.62 -0.50
C GLY A 165 3.82 6.56 -0.40
N ALA A 166 4.84 6.70 -1.25
CA ALA A 166 5.99 5.82 -1.33
C ALA A 166 6.88 5.81 -0.07
N ARG A 167 6.68 6.77 0.85
CA ARG A 167 7.40 6.82 2.14
C ARG A 167 7.06 5.62 3.03
N VAL A 168 5.79 5.17 2.96
CA VAL A 168 5.29 4.07 3.80
C VAL A 168 5.45 2.73 3.11
N VAL A 169 5.26 2.65 1.79
CA VAL A 169 5.44 1.42 1.02
C VAL A 169 6.21 1.74 -0.26
N ASP A 170 7.50 1.38 -0.25
CA ASP A 170 8.40 1.61 -1.38
C ASP A 170 8.21 0.58 -2.51
N ASP A 171 8.94 0.77 -3.61
CA ASP A 171 8.87 -0.09 -4.79
C ASP A 171 9.35 -1.51 -4.49
N GLU A 172 10.31 -1.67 -3.57
CA GLU A 172 10.92 -2.96 -3.22
C GLU A 172 9.90 -3.85 -2.48
N VAL A 173 9.14 -3.27 -1.55
CA VAL A 173 8.09 -3.99 -0.83
C VAL A 173 7.00 -4.47 -1.77
N VAL A 174 6.59 -3.62 -2.73
CA VAL A 174 5.61 -4.00 -3.75
C VAL A 174 6.18 -5.07 -4.68
N GLU A 175 7.42 -4.92 -5.15
CA GLU A 175 8.06 -5.92 -6.00
C GLU A 175 8.13 -7.28 -5.31
N ARG A 176 8.52 -7.30 -4.03
CA ARG A 176 8.59 -8.51 -3.23
C ARG A 176 7.21 -9.14 -3.04
N ALA A 177 6.17 -8.33 -2.83
CA ALA A 177 4.79 -8.82 -2.75
C ALA A 177 4.36 -9.49 -4.06
N VAL A 178 4.64 -8.85 -5.20
CA VAL A 178 4.33 -9.40 -6.52
C VAL A 178 5.13 -10.67 -6.80
N ARG A 179 6.42 -10.71 -6.47
CA ARG A 179 7.30 -11.88 -6.68
C ARG A 179 6.89 -13.07 -5.81
N SER A 180 6.56 -12.81 -4.55
CA SER A 180 6.13 -13.86 -3.61
C SER A 180 4.77 -14.42 -4.03
N HIS A 181 3.93 -13.59 -4.67
CA HIS A 181 2.57 -13.96 -5.00
C HIS A 181 2.09 -13.44 -6.37
N PRO A 182 2.66 -13.95 -7.49
CA PRO A 182 2.38 -13.42 -8.82
C PRO A 182 0.93 -13.60 -9.27
N LEU A 183 0.21 -14.57 -8.70
CA LEU A 183 -1.22 -14.75 -8.96
C LEU A 183 -2.06 -13.58 -8.43
N GLN A 184 -1.58 -12.84 -7.43
CA GLN A 184 -2.30 -11.66 -6.90
C GLN A 184 -2.37 -10.52 -7.88
N ALA A 185 -1.34 -10.35 -8.71
CA ALA A 185 -1.38 -9.37 -9.79
C ALA A 185 -2.59 -9.61 -10.72
N ARG A 186 -3.11 -10.85 -10.76
CA ARG A 186 -4.25 -11.29 -11.55
C ARG A 186 -5.57 -11.35 -10.79
N GLN A 187 -5.56 -11.14 -9.47
CA GLN A 187 -6.79 -11.18 -8.69
C GLN A 187 -7.47 -9.82 -8.76
N ARG A 188 -8.79 -9.84 -8.95
CA ARG A 188 -9.64 -8.66 -8.86
C ARG A 188 -9.93 -8.41 -7.39
N ASP A 189 -9.91 -7.14 -6.98
CA ASP A 189 -10.42 -6.76 -5.68
C ASP A 189 -11.96 -6.70 -5.72
N ASP A 190 -12.54 -7.85 -5.39
CA ASP A 190 -13.99 -8.02 -5.22
C ASP A 190 -14.44 -7.67 -3.79
N GLY A 191 -13.56 -7.08 -2.96
CA GLY A 191 -13.91 -6.63 -1.61
C GLY A 191 -14.99 -5.55 -1.61
N PRO A 192 -15.68 -5.26 -0.50
CA PRO A 192 -16.67 -4.19 -0.46
C PRO A 192 -16.04 -2.81 -0.75
N SER A 193 -16.77 -1.94 -1.44
CA SER A 193 -16.35 -0.55 -1.64
C SER A 193 -16.45 0.25 -0.34
N TYR A 194 -15.31 0.73 0.13
CA TYR A 194 -15.19 1.66 1.24
C TYR A 194 -15.09 3.08 0.70
N LEU A 195 -15.96 3.96 1.20
CA LEU A 195 -15.88 5.39 0.90
C LEU A 195 -15.00 6.06 1.96
N VAL A 196 -13.76 6.38 1.58
CA VAL A 196 -12.85 7.15 2.43
C VAL A 196 -12.90 8.60 2.00
N LYS A 197 -13.27 9.49 2.90
CA LYS A 197 -13.11 10.93 2.67
C LYS A 197 -11.61 11.25 2.76
N ASP A 198 -11.07 11.87 1.72
CA ASP A 198 -9.75 12.48 1.78
C ASP A 198 -9.76 13.75 2.62
N ASP A 199 -8.57 14.26 2.91
CA ASP A 199 -8.38 15.41 3.80
C ASP A 199 -8.88 16.72 3.15
N ALA A 200 -9.13 16.71 1.83
CA ALA A 200 -9.76 17.78 1.06
C ALA A 200 -11.29 17.61 0.95
N GLY A 201 -11.89 16.62 1.62
CA GLY A 201 -13.31 16.31 1.57
C GLY A 201 -13.77 15.57 0.31
N GLY A 202 -12.84 15.22 -0.59
CA GLY A 202 -13.08 14.36 -1.74
C GLY A 202 -13.38 12.93 -1.30
N GLN A 203 -14.23 12.23 -2.05
CA GLN A 203 -14.63 10.86 -1.74
C GLN A 203 -13.78 9.89 -2.57
N LEU A 204 -12.84 9.20 -1.91
CA LEU A 204 -12.09 8.10 -2.50
C LEU A 204 -12.86 6.81 -2.30
N VAL A 205 -13.34 6.22 -3.41
CA VAL A 205 -13.84 4.84 -3.41
C VAL A 205 -12.64 3.90 -3.39
N LEU A 206 -12.49 3.14 -2.31
CA LEU A 206 -11.42 2.16 -2.10
C LEU A 206 -12.04 0.76 -1.98
N GLY A 207 -11.66 -0.16 -2.87
CA GLY A 207 -12.24 -1.51 -2.95
C GLY A 207 -13.54 -1.59 -3.75
N GLY A 208 -13.91 -2.81 -4.17
CA GLY A 208 -15.23 -3.16 -4.72
C GLY A 208 -15.61 -2.64 -6.09
N GLY A 209 -14.62 -2.27 -6.90
CA GLY A 209 -14.84 -1.90 -8.29
C GLY A 209 -14.29 -2.92 -9.28
N GLY A 210 -14.01 -4.16 -8.86
CA GLY A 210 -13.40 -5.17 -9.73
C GLY A 210 -12.03 -4.73 -10.26
N ASN A 211 -11.33 -3.93 -9.47
CA ASN A 211 -10.03 -3.35 -9.80
C ASN A 211 -8.94 -4.40 -9.61
N PHE A 212 -8.06 -4.55 -10.60
CA PHE A 212 -6.80 -5.28 -10.42
C PHE A 212 -5.78 -4.38 -9.70
N PRO A 213 -4.68 -4.95 -9.15
CA PRO A 213 -3.55 -4.18 -8.63
C PRO A 213 -3.08 -3.07 -9.57
N LEU A 214 -3.05 -3.35 -10.89
CA LEU A 214 -2.69 -2.37 -11.91
C LEU A 214 -3.66 -1.16 -11.96
N HIS A 215 -4.96 -1.37 -11.72
CA HIS A 215 -5.94 -0.28 -11.68
C HIS A 215 -5.76 0.60 -10.45
N VAL A 216 -5.51 -0.03 -9.29
CA VAL A 216 -5.29 0.68 -8.03
C VAL A 216 -4.08 1.60 -8.17
N GLU A 217 -2.97 1.06 -8.67
CA GLU A 217 -1.75 1.84 -8.86
C GLU A 217 -1.91 2.89 -9.98
N ALA A 218 -2.56 2.56 -11.09
CA ALA A 218 -2.84 3.51 -12.17
C ALA A 218 -3.59 4.76 -11.68
N GLY A 219 -4.51 4.58 -10.73
CA GLY A 219 -5.27 5.66 -10.09
C GLY A 219 -4.50 6.45 -9.02
N THR A 220 -3.30 6.03 -8.63
CA THR A 220 -2.48 6.75 -7.65
C THR A 220 -1.89 8.03 -8.28
N PRO A 221 -2.11 9.21 -7.66
CA PRO A 221 -1.59 10.48 -8.17
C PRO A 221 -0.06 10.54 -8.09
N PRO A 222 0.61 11.27 -8.99
CA PRO A 222 2.08 11.32 -9.06
C PRO A 222 2.73 11.84 -7.79
N ASP A 223 2.10 12.76 -7.07
CA ASP A 223 2.65 13.34 -5.85
C ASP A 223 2.84 12.28 -4.74
N ALA A 224 1.96 11.29 -4.69
CA ALA A 224 2.05 10.16 -3.76
C ALA A 224 3.18 9.17 -4.12
N LEU A 225 3.67 9.20 -5.36
CA LEU A 225 4.72 8.28 -5.84
C LEU A 225 6.13 8.81 -5.61
N SER A 226 6.26 10.02 -5.07
CA SER A 226 7.52 10.75 -5.02
C SER A 226 8.58 10.04 -4.17
N SER A 227 9.42 9.23 -4.83
CA SER A 227 10.86 9.18 -4.58
C SER A 227 11.53 10.10 -5.60
N PRO A 228 11.87 11.35 -5.24
CA PRO A 228 12.30 12.39 -6.20
C PRO A 228 13.68 12.15 -6.86
N GLY A 229 14.24 10.95 -6.79
CA GLY A 229 15.70 10.80 -6.77
C GLY A 229 16.36 10.06 -7.92
N ASP A 230 15.81 8.97 -8.44
CA ASP A 230 16.62 8.04 -9.21
C ASP A 230 16.11 7.85 -10.63
N GLY A 231 16.96 8.21 -11.58
CA GLY A 231 16.79 7.90 -12.99
C GLY A 231 16.55 6.41 -13.21
N ASP A 232 15.67 6.14 -14.16
CA ASP A 232 15.42 4.82 -14.77
C ASP A 232 14.98 3.67 -13.86
N ARG A 233 14.69 3.91 -12.57
CA ARG A 233 14.08 2.87 -11.73
C ARG A 233 12.71 2.47 -12.28
N GLU A 234 12.54 1.16 -12.43
CA GLU A 234 11.29 0.52 -12.83
C GLU A 234 10.22 0.85 -11.78
N GLY A 235 9.24 1.68 -12.14
CA GLY A 235 8.17 2.04 -11.22
C GLY A 235 7.24 0.85 -10.94
N VAL A 236 6.43 0.93 -9.90
CA VAL A 236 5.47 -0.13 -9.54
C VAL A 236 4.56 -0.54 -10.71
N LEU A 237 4.19 0.39 -11.59
CA LEU A 237 3.40 0.07 -12.78
C LEU A 237 4.14 -0.84 -13.76
N ASP A 238 5.42 -0.57 -14.01
CA ASP A 238 6.27 -1.40 -14.86
C ASP A 238 6.41 -2.81 -14.25
N ILE A 239 6.63 -2.89 -12.93
CA ILE A 239 6.68 -4.16 -12.19
C ILE A 239 5.36 -4.93 -12.39
N LEU A 240 4.21 -4.31 -12.12
CA LEU A 240 2.90 -4.97 -12.27
C LEU A 240 2.65 -5.44 -13.71
N LEU A 241 2.99 -4.62 -14.71
CA LEU A 241 2.83 -4.96 -16.13
C LEU A 241 3.81 -6.04 -16.59
N ARG A 242 5.00 -6.14 -15.99
CA ARG A 242 5.95 -7.22 -16.25
C ARG A 242 5.39 -8.57 -15.80
N PHE A 243 4.72 -8.63 -14.65
CA PHE A 243 4.13 -9.87 -14.13
C PHE A 243 2.75 -10.19 -14.71
N TYR A 244 1.95 -9.18 -15.05
CA TYR A 244 0.62 -9.38 -15.62
C TYR A 244 0.24 -8.31 -16.67
N PRO A 245 0.81 -8.36 -17.89
CA PRO A 245 0.58 -7.35 -18.92
C PRO A 245 -0.88 -7.33 -19.41
N ALA A 246 -1.58 -8.47 -19.35
CA ALA A 246 -2.98 -8.59 -19.77
C ALA A 246 -3.92 -7.71 -18.94
N ALA A 247 -3.57 -7.33 -17.70
CA ALA A 247 -4.38 -6.39 -16.92
C ALA A 247 -4.57 -5.04 -17.61
N ALA A 248 -3.66 -4.63 -18.50
CA ALA A 248 -3.78 -3.38 -19.26
C ALA A 248 -5.00 -3.35 -20.21
N SER A 249 -5.53 -4.52 -20.59
CA SER A 249 -6.70 -4.64 -21.48
C SER A 249 -8.00 -5.01 -20.76
N ILE A 250 -7.97 -5.20 -19.44
CA ILE A 250 -9.14 -5.59 -18.67
C ILE A 250 -9.71 -4.34 -18.02
N ALA A 251 -10.98 -4.05 -18.27
CA ALA A 251 -11.66 -2.95 -17.60
C ALA A 251 -12.12 -3.37 -16.19
N ASN A 252 -12.17 -2.40 -15.28
CA ASN A 252 -12.82 -2.58 -13.99
C ASN A 252 -14.36 -2.60 -14.12
N ASP A 253 -15.09 -2.73 -13.01
CA ASP A 253 -16.57 -2.81 -13.04
C ASP A 253 -17.23 -1.51 -13.54
N ASN A 254 -16.51 -0.39 -13.57
CA ASN A 254 -16.96 0.87 -14.15
C ASN A 254 -16.66 0.96 -15.67
N GLY A 255 -16.11 -0.08 -16.28
CA GLY A 255 -15.67 -0.04 -17.68
C GLY A 255 -14.40 0.79 -17.90
N GLU A 256 -13.67 1.16 -16.84
CA GLU A 256 -12.45 1.94 -16.95
C GLU A 256 -11.23 1.02 -17.10
N LEU A 257 -10.44 1.23 -18.16
CA LEU A 257 -9.12 0.60 -18.31
C LEU A 257 -8.09 1.27 -17.38
N PRO A 258 -6.99 0.59 -17.02
CA PRO A 258 -5.91 1.21 -16.25
C PRO A 258 -5.37 2.50 -16.89
N LEU A 259 -5.28 2.53 -18.23
CA LEU A 259 -4.83 3.72 -18.95
C LEU A 259 -5.73 4.95 -18.69
N ASN A 260 -7.06 4.76 -18.60
CA ASN A 260 -8.00 5.83 -18.30
C ASN A 260 -7.72 6.42 -16.90
N LEU A 261 -7.45 5.54 -15.94
CA LEU A 261 -7.13 5.90 -14.56
C LEU A 261 -5.81 6.69 -14.48
N MET A 262 -4.78 6.29 -15.24
CA MET A 262 -3.49 7.00 -15.29
C MET A 262 -3.62 8.42 -15.85
N VAL A 263 -4.40 8.58 -16.92
CA VAL A 263 -4.64 9.90 -17.53
C VAL A 263 -5.38 10.81 -16.56
N ARG A 264 -6.42 10.27 -15.88
CA ARG A 264 -7.23 10.99 -14.90
C ARG A 264 -6.43 11.40 -13.67
N SER A 265 -5.57 10.52 -13.16
CA SER A 265 -4.69 10.81 -12.01
C SER A 265 -3.54 11.76 -12.35
N GLY A 266 -3.35 12.11 -13.63
CA GLY A 266 -2.32 13.04 -14.06
C GLY A 266 -0.93 12.43 -14.15
N ARG A 267 -0.82 11.11 -14.31
CA ARG A 267 0.47 10.45 -14.50
C ARG A 267 1.18 10.96 -15.75
N SER A 268 2.50 11.03 -15.68
CA SER A 268 3.34 11.36 -16.83
C SER A 268 3.54 10.15 -17.73
N TRP A 269 4.05 10.38 -18.94
CA TRP A 269 4.39 9.31 -19.87
C TRP A 269 5.38 8.31 -19.29
N ARG A 270 6.48 8.82 -18.71
CA ARG A 270 7.49 8.03 -18.00
C ARG A 270 6.97 7.46 -16.68
N GLY A 271 5.93 8.04 -16.10
CA GLY A 271 5.26 7.58 -14.87
C GLY A 271 4.35 6.35 -15.05
N GLY A 272 4.60 5.53 -16.07
CA GLY A 272 3.94 4.24 -16.33
C GLY A 272 2.91 4.21 -17.47
N ILE A 273 2.50 5.36 -18.03
CA ILE A 273 1.61 5.37 -19.21
C ILE A 273 2.28 4.66 -20.40
N ARG A 274 3.58 4.90 -20.62
CA ARG A 274 4.36 4.24 -21.68
C ARG A 274 4.29 2.71 -21.57
N ALA A 275 4.50 2.18 -20.37
CA ALA A 275 4.48 0.75 -20.12
C ALA A 275 3.08 0.17 -20.38
N CYS A 276 2.03 0.86 -19.93
CA CYS A 276 0.65 0.44 -20.13
C CYS A 276 0.28 0.42 -21.62
N VAL A 277 0.65 1.45 -22.38
CA VAL A 277 0.42 1.50 -23.84
C VAL A 277 1.23 0.44 -24.56
N LYS A 278 2.47 0.17 -24.15
CA LYS A 278 3.27 -0.92 -24.72
C LYS A 278 2.63 -2.28 -24.47
N ALA A 279 2.03 -2.49 -23.29
CA ALA A 279 1.35 -3.73 -22.94
C ALA A 279 0.00 -3.90 -23.67
N HIS A 280 -0.74 -2.81 -23.87
CA HIS A 280 -2.00 -2.84 -24.62
C HIS A 280 -2.22 -1.58 -25.46
N PRO A 281 -1.65 -1.50 -26.68
CA PRO A 281 -1.78 -0.33 -27.55
C PRO A 281 -3.24 0.08 -27.88
N PRO A 282 -4.19 -0.86 -28.08
CA PRO A 282 -5.60 -0.52 -28.33
C PRO A 282 -6.27 0.28 -27.21
N ALA A 283 -5.72 0.30 -25.98
CA ALA A 283 -6.23 1.13 -24.89
C ALA A 283 -6.28 2.63 -25.24
N LEU A 284 -5.38 3.11 -26.11
CA LEU A 284 -5.39 4.51 -26.56
C LEU A 284 -6.71 4.88 -27.23
N LEU A 285 -7.33 3.93 -27.95
CA LEU A 285 -8.61 4.16 -28.62
C LEU A 285 -9.75 4.35 -27.63
N TRP A 286 -9.64 3.80 -26.42
CA TRP A 286 -10.67 3.89 -25.38
C TRP A 286 -10.62 5.21 -24.62
N VAL A 287 -9.41 5.74 -24.36
CA VAL A 287 -9.22 7.08 -23.76
C VAL A 287 -9.87 8.15 -24.65
N VAL A 288 -9.84 7.92 -25.96
CA VAL A 288 -10.23 8.88 -27.00
C VAL A 288 -11.73 9.16 -27.07
N ASN A 289 -12.58 8.27 -26.54
CA ASN A 289 -14.03 8.49 -26.51
C ASN A 289 -14.49 9.40 -25.36
N SER A 290 -13.57 9.87 -24.52
CA SER A 290 -13.84 10.78 -23.42
C SER A 290 -13.38 12.21 -23.74
N VAL A 291 -13.97 13.21 -23.09
CA VAL A 291 -13.54 14.64 -23.12
C VAL A 291 -12.03 14.81 -22.81
N LEU A 292 -11.39 13.76 -22.28
CA LEU A 292 -9.98 13.72 -21.95
C LEU A 292 -9.05 13.45 -23.15
N ALA A 293 -9.54 13.08 -24.34
CA ALA A 293 -8.69 12.74 -25.49
C ALA A 293 -7.71 13.87 -25.89
N PRO A 294 -8.17 15.12 -26.09
CA PRO A 294 -7.27 16.21 -26.45
C PRO A 294 -6.35 16.59 -25.30
N ARG A 295 -6.80 16.45 -24.04
CA ARG A 295 -5.98 16.69 -22.84
C ARG A 295 -4.91 15.62 -22.63
N ALA A 296 -5.23 14.37 -22.89
CA ALA A 296 -4.29 13.26 -22.87
C ALA A 296 -3.23 13.48 -23.94
N LEU A 297 -3.63 13.73 -25.19
CA LEU A 297 -2.72 14.04 -26.30
C LEU A 297 -1.90 15.32 -26.06
N ALA A 298 -2.48 16.37 -25.47
CA ALA A 298 -1.74 17.60 -25.14
C ALA A 298 -0.72 17.37 -24.01
N ARG A 299 -1.08 16.66 -22.93
CA ARG A 299 -0.13 16.31 -21.85
C ARG A 299 0.99 15.40 -22.34
N ILE A 300 0.64 14.52 -23.27
CA ILE A 300 1.56 13.69 -24.03
C ILE A 300 2.52 14.62 -24.78
N VAL A 301 2.06 15.43 -25.74
CA VAL A 301 2.90 16.26 -26.61
C VAL A 301 3.72 17.32 -25.85
N VAL A 302 3.15 17.99 -24.84
CA VAL A 302 3.81 19.08 -24.09
C VAL A 302 4.93 18.58 -23.18
N GLY A 303 4.93 17.29 -22.81
CA GLY A 303 5.96 16.70 -21.96
C GLY A 303 7.34 16.56 -22.61
N GLY A 304 7.52 16.90 -23.90
CA GLY A 304 8.81 16.89 -24.60
C GLY A 304 9.43 15.52 -24.88
N ASP A 305 8.94 14.46 -24.21
CA ASP A 305 9.45 13.09 -24.28
C ASP A 305 8.78 12.21 -25.36
N PHE A 306 7.95 12.79 -26.22
CA PHE A 306 7.32 12.05 -27.30
C PHE A 306 8.28 11.87 -28.46
N GLY A 307 8.63 10.62 -28.73
CA GLY A 307 8.93 10.24 -30.10
C GLY A 307 7.65 10.44 -30.93
N LEU A 308 7.75 11.21 -32.03
CA LEU A 308 6.71 11.42 -33.03
C LEU A 308 5.91 10.14 -33.36
N GLY A 309 6.53 8.97 -33.26
CA GLY A 309 5.91 7.67 -33.45
C GLY A 309 4.68 7.39 -32.58
N THR A 310 4.59 7.87 -31.33
CA THR A 310 3.41 7.55 -30.50
C THR A 310 2.20 8.40 -30.86
N VAL A 311 2.42 9.69 -31.16
CA VAL A 311 1.37 10.57 -31.72
C VAL A 311 0.95 10.02 -33.08
N PHE A 312 1.91 9.59 -33.89
CA PHE A 312 1.65 8.97 -35.17
C PHE A 312 0.82 7.68 -35.06
N GLU A 313 1.16 6.75 -34.17
CA GLU A 313 0.36 5.52 -33.97
C GLU A 313 -1.03 5.81 -33.40
N ALA A 314 -1.17 6.80 -32.50
CA ALA A 314 -2.46 7.22 -31.97
C ALA A 314 -3.35 7.84 -33.08
N VAL A 315 -2.79 8.73 -33.90
CA VAL A 315 -3.47 9.34 -35.05
C VAL A 315 -3.77 8.29 -36.12
N ARG A 316 -2.84 7.36 -36.39
CA ARG A 316 -3.01 6.28 -37.36
C ARG A 316 -4.14 5.34 -36.94
N GLY A 317 -4.26 5.03 -35.66
CA GLY A 317 -5.32 4.17 -35.13
C GLY A 317 -6.71 4.83 -35.11
N LYS A 318 -6.78 6.16 -35.05
CA LYS A 318 -8.02 6.96 -35.08
C LYS A 318 -7.77 8.29 -35.80
N PRO A 319 -7.81 8.32 -37.15
CA PRO A 319 -7.53 9.54 -37.92
C PRO A 319 -8.50 10.69 -37.60
N ASP A 320 -9.74 10.36 -37.22
CA ASP A 320 -10.80 11.29 -36.82
C ASP A 320 -10.41 12.21 -35.64
N LEU A 321 -9.35 11.85 -34.89
CA LEU A 321 -8.78 12.69 -33.83
C LEU A 321 -8.23 14.02 -34.34
N VAL A 322 -7.80 14.07 -35.60
CA VAL A 322 -7.24 15.25 -36.24
C VAL A 322 -8.32 16.06 -36.95
N GLU A 323 -9.40 15.41 -37.40
CA GLU A 323 -10.42 16.03 -38.25
C GLU A 323 -11.42 16.93 -37.51
N LYS A 324 -11.55 16.84 -36.17
CA LYS A 324 -12.57 17.58 -35.40
C LYS A 324 -12.12 18.84 -34.67
N CYS A 325 -10.90 19.34 -34.92
CA CYS A 325 -10.49 20.67 -34.46
C CYS A 325 -11.01 21.78 -35.41
N GLU A 326 -12.27 21.73 -35.82
CA GLU A 326 -12.91 22.93 -36.35
C GLU A 326 -13.17 23.86 -35.18
N VAL A 327 -12.35 24.91 -35.13
CA VAL A 327 -12.39 25.99 -34.15
C VAL A 327 -13.84 26.45 -33.97
N ALA A 328 -14.44 26.10 -32.84
CA ALA A 328 -15.61 26.82 -32.33
C ALA A 328 -15.16 28.27 -32.10
N ARG A 329 -15.42 29.11 -33.11
CA ARG A 329 -15.18 30.55 -33.07
C ARG A 329 -16.17 31.24 -32.14
#